data_AF-A0A2D4G3R2-F1
#
_entry.id   AF-A0A2D4G3R2-F1
#
_cell.length_a   1.000
_cell.length_b   1.000
_cell.length_c   1.000
_cell.angle_alpha   90.00
_cell.angle_beta   90.00
_cell.angle_gamma   90.00
#
_symmetry.space_group_name_H-M   'P 1'
#
loop_
_entity.id
_entity.type
_entity.pdbx_description
1 polymer ?
#
loop_
_entity_poly.entity_id
_entity_poly.type
_entity_poly.pdbx_seq_one_letter_code
_entity_poly.pdbx_strand_id
1 'polypeptide(L)'
;LWVMYLSRPDEHIMVAEVDEETFSVLRHINTTYPQSKAGNAFVAGGVLYITDKNHMHVAFAFDLLRGKQLDARFELKLSLSLEGFEQKVSPGSNATLVPVLAMLSYNWLNKHLHTWEHGFLIQYPVHFLV
;
A
#
# COMPACT_ATOMS: atom_id res chain seq x y z
N LEU A 1 10.26 13.64 -2.32
CA LEU A 1 10.04 12.24 -2.76
C LEU A 1 10.15 11.25 -1.59
N TRP A 2 9.45 10.11 -1.65
CA TRP A 2 9.52 9.04 -0.62
C TRP A 2 9.96 7.70 -1.23
N VAL A 3 10.85 6.98 -0.55
CA VAL A 3 11.26 5.61 -0.92
C VAL A 3 11.01 4.67 0.24
N MET A 4 10.20 3.64 0.02
CA MET A 4 9.90 2.59 1.01
C MET A 4 10.84 1.40 0.80
N TYR A 5 11.40 0.87 1.88
CA TYR A 5 12.31 -0.28 1.84
C TYR A 5 12.31 -1.02 3.18
N LEU A 6 13.07 -2.11 3.27
CA LEU A 6 13.17 -2.91 4.50
C LEU A 6 14.52 -2.66 5.18
N SER A 7 14.49 -2.52 6.51
CA SER A 7 15.70 -2.64 7.31
C SER A 7 16.23 -4.08 7.29
N ARG A 8 17.53 -4.26 7.47
CA ARG A 8 18.15 -5.55 7.79
C ARG A 8 18.88 -5.40 9.12
N PRO A 9 18.76 -6.35 10.07
CA PRO A 9 18.12 -7.66 9.95
C PRO A 9 16.62 -7.72 10.30
N ASP A 10 16.05 -6.66 10.89
CA ASP A 10 14.72 -6.74 11.53
C ASP A 10 13.52 -6.74 10.56
N GLU A 11 13.75 -6.48 9.27
CA GLU A 11 12.71 -6.42 8.23
C GLU A 11 11.54 -5.47 8.57
N HIS A 12 11.83 -4.39 9.30
CA HIS A 12 10.89 -3.31 9.51
C HIS A 12 10.77 -2.46 8.26
N ILE A 13 9.56 -1.98 7.97
CA ILE A 13 9.32 -1.01 6.91
C ILE A 13 9.97 0.31 7.29
N MET A 14 10.86 0.77 6.43
CA MET A 14 11.57 2.03 6.51
C MET A 14 11.08 2.95 5.39
N VAL A 15 11.14 4.25 5.62
CA VAL A 15 10.90 5.26 4.60
C VAL A 15 12.06 6.24 4.56
N ALA A 16 12.66 6.44 3.39
CA ALA A 16 13.61 7.51 3.14
C ALA A 16 12.86 8.72 2.55
N GLU A 17 13.10 9.89 3.14
CA GLU A 17 12.78 11.17 2.51
C GLU A 17 13.91 11.51 1.54
N VAL A 18 13.56 11.77 0.28
CA VAL A 18 14.53 12.02 -0.80
C VAL A 18 14.31 13.43 -1.34
N ASP A 19 15.41 14.17 -1.42
CA ASP A 19 15.49 15.45 -2.10
C ASP A 19 15.42 15.24 -3.61
N GLU A 20 14.50 15.93 -4.28
CA GLU A 20 14.21 15.70 -5.70
C GLU A 20 15.25 16.33 -6.63
N GLU A 21 15.88 17.43 -6.22
CA GLU A 21 16.86 18.16 -7.05
C GLU A 21 18.20 17.45 -7.08
N THR A 22 18.65 16.96 -5.92
CA THR A 22 19.96 16.30 -5.76
C THR A 22 19.88 14.78 -5.78
N PHE A 23 18.68 14.21 -5.71
CA PHE A 23 18.43 12.78 -5.58
C PHE A 23 19.20 12.14 -4.41
N SER A 24 19.24 12.84 -3.27
CA SER A 24 19.92 12.42 -2.06
C SER A 24 18.94 12.16 -0.91
N VAL A 25 19.30 11.26 0.01
CA VAL A 25 18.46 10.96 1.17
C VAL A 25 18.62 12.07 2.22
N LEU A 26 17.52 12.71 2.59
CA LEU A 26 17.47 13.74 3.63
C LEU A 26 17.40 13.11 5.03
N ARG A 27 16.56 12.09 5.21
CA ARG A 27 16.46 11.33 6.45
C ARG A 27 15.85 9.94 6.25
N HIS A 28 16.15 9.06 7.18
CA HIS A 28 15.57 7.73 7.29
C HIS A 28 14.56 7.68 8.43
N ILE A 29 13.37 7.12 8.17
CA ILE A 29 12.26 7.04 9.09
C ILE A 29 11.99 5.55 9.36
N ASN A 30 12.13 5.16 10.62
CA ASN A 30 11.78 3.81 11.07
C ASN A 30 10.31 3.78 11.52
N THR A 31 9.47 3.03 10.81
CA THR A 31 8.05 2.89 11.17
C THR A 31 7.84 1.85 12.28
N THR A 32 8.85 1.02 12.55
CA THR A 32 8.80 -0.18 13.40
C THR A 32 7.77 -1.23 12.97
N TYR A 33 7.11 -1.04 11.82
CA TYR A 33 6.10 -1.96 11.33
C TYR A 33 6.77 -3.13 10.60
N PRO A 34 6.52 -4.39 11.02
CA PRO A 34 7.18 -5.55 10.42
C PRO A 34 6.60 -5.86 9.03
N GLN A 35 7.47 -6.14 8.06
CA GLN A 35 7.06 -6.54 6.71
C GLN A 35 6.17 -7.78 6.70
N SER A 36 6.38 -8.68 7.66
CA SER A 36 5.58 -9.89 7.85
C SER A 36 4.12 -9.63 8.22
N LYS A 37 3.66 -8.38 8.33
CA LYS A 37 2.24 -7.99 8.49
C LYS A 37 1.72 -7.09 7.37
N ALA A 38 2.58 -6.67 6.45
CA ALA A 38 2.23 -5.76 5.38
C ALA A 38 1.83 -6.51 4.11
N GLY A 39 0.79 -6.04 3.43
CA GLY A 39 0.51 -6.43 2.06
C GLY A 39 1.17 -5.48 1.07
N ASN A 40 0.62 -4.28 0.94
CA ASN A 40 1.13 -3.19 0.09
C ASN A 40 1.10 -1.88 0.88
N ALA A 41 1.56 -0.78 0.28
CA ALA A 41 1.56 0.52 0.94
C ALA A 41 1.49 1.68 -0.05
N PHE A 42 0.99 2.83 0.40
CA PHE A 42 1.02 4.08 -0.35
C PHE A 42 1.21 5.27 0.58
N VAL A 43 1.65 6.40 0.03
CA VAL A 43 1.80 7.66 0.79
C VAL A 43 0.86 8.70 0.21
N ALA A 44 0.04 9.31 1.06
CA ALA A 44 -0.85 10.40 0.70
C ALA A 44 -0.84 11.48 1.78
N GLY A 45 -0.65 12.74 1.40
CA GLY A 45 -0.65 13.87 2.33
C GLY A 45 0.44 13.80 3.42
N GLY A 46 1.58 13.17 3.15
CA GLY A 46 2.66 12.99 4.14
C GLY A 46 2.42 11.84 5.13
N VAL A 47 1.36 11.06 4.94
CA VAL A 47 1.05 9.87 5.75
C VAL A 47 1.29 8.61 4.92
N LEU A 48 2.06 7.68 5.49
CA LEU A 48 2.18 6.31 4.98
C LEU A 48 0.98 5.49 5.44
N TYR A 49 0.34 4.78 4.52
CA TYR A 49 -0.73 3.82 4.79
C TYR A 49 -0.28 2.44 4.33
N ILE A 50 -0.34 1.45 5.22
CA ILE A 50 0.06 0.06 4.96
C ILE A 50 -1.17 -0.85 5.05
N THR A 51 -1.34 -1.72 4.05
CA THR A 51 -2.43 -2.69 4.03
C THR A 51 -2.11 -3.93 4.86
N ASP A 52 -3.16 -4.64 5.29
CA ASP A 52 -3.05 -6.03 5.70
C ASP A 52 -2.58 -6.93 4.54
N LYS A 53 -2.24 -8.20 4.85
CA LYS A 53 -1.67 -9.16 3.90
C LYS A 53 -2.59 -9.56 2.75
N ASN A 54 -3.90 -9.51 2.99
CA ASN A 54 -4.92 -9.77 1.99
C ASN A 54 -5.27 -8.52 1.18
N HIS A 55 -4.64 -7.38 1.46
CA HIS A 55 -4.83 -6.12 0.74
C HIS A 55 -6.25 -5.53 0.84
N MET A 56 -7.00 -5.93 1.87
CA MET A 56 -8.42 -5.60 2.03
C MET A 56 -8.61 -4.37 2.92
N HIS A 57 -7.69 -4.12 3.85
CA HIS A 57 -7.78 -2.98 4.75
C HIS A 57 -6.45 -2.27 4.83
N VAL A 58 -6.51 -0.94 4.98
CA VAL A 58 -5.42 -0.22 5.64
C VAL A 58 -5.44 -0.62 7.11
N ALA A 59 -4.35 -1.25 7.56
CA ALA A 59 -4.21 -1.79 8.91
C ALA A 59 -3.24 -0.98 9.78
N PHE A 60 -2.46 -0.09 9.17
CA PHE A 60 -1.51 0.76 9.85
C PHE A 60 -1.31 2.07 9.08
N ALA A 61 -1.14 3.17 9.82
CA ALA A 61 -0.77 4.45 9.25
C ALA A 61 0.29 5.16 10.09
N PHE A 62 1.14 5.94 9.42
CA PHE A 62 2.26 6.61 10.05
C PHE A 62 2.47 8.00 9.44
N ASP A 63 2.43 9.02 10.28
CA ASP A 63 2.77 10.39 9.91
C ASP A 63 4.28 10.50 9.70
N LEU A 64 4.71 10.61 8.45
CA LEU A 64 6.12 10.64 8.08
C LEU A 64 6.79 11.96 8.50
N LEU A 65 6.03 13.05 8.59
CA LEU A 65 6.54 14.36 8.95
C LEU A 65 6.76 14.45 10.46
N ARG A 66 5.84 13.89 11.25
CA ARG A 66 5.88 13.92 12.72
C ARG A 66 6.56 12.70 13.35
N GLY A 67 6.81 11.65 12.57
CA GLY A 67 7.43 10.42 13.06
C GLY A 67 6.54 9.64 14.03
N LYS A 68 5.22 9.64 13.80
CA LYS A 68 4.24 9.09 14.75
C LYS A 68 3.22 8.20 14.06
N GLN A 69 2.93 7.04 14.66
CA GLN A 69 1.81 6.20 14.26
C GLN A 69 0.47 6.93 14.46
N LEU A 70 -0.42 6.78 13.49
CA LEU A 70 -1.79 7.28 13.52
C LEU A 70 -2.77 6.13 13.77
N ASP A 71 -3.92 6.46 14.37
CA ASP A 71 -5.05 5.54 14.45
C ASP A 71 -5.86 5.64 13.16
N ALA A 72 -5.56 4.76 12.20
CA ALA A 72 -6.27 4.68 10.94
C ALA A 72 -6.49 3.21 10.57
N ARG A 73 -7.76 2.83 10.45
CA ARG A 73 -8.18 1.52 9.96
C ARG A 73 -9.43 1.67 9.12
N PHE A 74 -9.34 1.30 7.85
CA PHE A 74 -10.47 1.37 6.92
C PHE A 74 -10.30 0.35 5.80
N GLU A 75 -11.43 -0.04 5.21
CA GLU A 75 -11.49 -0.97 4.09
C GLU A 75 -11.00 -0.30 2.79
N LEU A 76 -10.20 -1.02 2.01
CA LEU A 76 -9.93 -0.71 0.61
C LEU A 76 -10.91 -1.52 -0.24
N LYS A 77 -11.88 -0.82 -0.85
CA LYS A 77 -12.87 -1.43 -1.75
C LYS A 77 -12.27 -1.73 -3.12
N LEU A 78 -11.22 -2.56 -3.15
CA LEU A 78 -10.55 -3.01 -4.36
C LEU A 78 -11.42 -4.02 -5.10
N SER A 79 -11.24 -4.17 -6.41
CA SER A 79 -11.96 -5.19 -7.19
C SER A 79 -11.66 -6.62 -6.71
N LEU A 80 -10.52 -6.82 -6.02
CA LEU A 80 -10.15 -8.07 -5.34
C LEU A 80 -11.17 -8.53 -4.29
N SER A 81 -11.93 -7.60 -3.69
CA SER A 81 -12.93 -7.91 -2.65
C SER A 81 -14.27 -8.35 -3.20
N LEU A 82 -14.49 -8.25 -4.52
CA LEU A 82 -15.74 -8.65 -5.14
C LEU A 82 -15.84 -10.18 -5.20
N GLU A 83 -16.78 -10.74 -4.43
CA GLU A 83 -17.26 -12.10 -4.58
C GLU A 83 -17.69 -12.32 -6.03
N GLY A 84 -16.85 -12.99 -6.82
CA GLY A 84 -17.04 -13.14 -8.26
C GLY A 84 -15.76 -13.37 -9.05
N PHE A 85 -14.59 -13.04 -8.48
CA PHE A 85 -13.29 -13.44 -9.06
C PHE A 85 -12.89 -14.90 -8.72
N GLU A 86 -13.81 -15.70 -8.17
CA GLU A 86 -13.78 -17.15 -8.35
C GLU A 86 -14.14 -17.48 -9.80
N GLN A 87 -13.29 -17.07 -10.73
CA GLN A 87 -13.35 -17.61 -12.07
C GLN A 87 -13.01 -19.09 -11.95
N LYS A 88 -14.02 -19.95 -12.13
CA LYS A 88 -13.85 -21.39 -12.37
C LYS A 88 -12.81 -21.56 -13.48
N VAL A 89 -11.56 -21.78 -13.10
CA VAL A 89 -10.50 -22.17 -14.02
C VAL A 89 -10.82 -23.60 -14.41
N SER A 90 -11.56 -23.79 -15.50
CA SER A 90 -11.88 -25.06 -16.14
C SER A 90 -12.55 -26.14 -15.24
N PRO A 91 -13.60 -26.83 -15.70
CA PRO A 91 -14.11 -27.99 -14.97
C PRO A 91 -13.03 -29.08 -14.95
N GLY A 92 -12.27 -29.17 -13.85
CA GLY A 92 -11.17 -30.13 -13.69
C GLY A 92 -9.86 -29.57 -13.14
N SER A 93 -9.73 -28.26 -12.90
CA SER A 93 -8.56 -27.72 -12.19
C SER A 93 -8.87 -27.44 -10.72
N ASN A 94 -7.98 -27.87 -9.83
CA ASN A 94 -8.06 -27.67 -8.39
C ASN A 94 -7.41 -26.33 -7.98
N ALA A 95 -7.11 -25.47 -8.97
CA ALA A 95 -6.29 -24.28 -8.77
C ALA A 95 -7.16 -23.14 -8.22
N THR A 96 -6.97 -22.83 -6.94
CA THR A 96 -7.51 -21.61 -6.34
C THR A 96 -6.73 -20.42 -6.89
N LEU A 97 -7.41 -19.50 -7.60
CA LEU A 97 -6.82 -18.21 -7.96
C LEU A 97 -6.64 -17.40 -6.69
N VAL A 98 -5.39 -17.14 -6.31
CA VAL A 98 -5.08 -16.23 -5.21
C VAL A 98 -5.11 -14.81 -5.75
N PRO A 99 -5.90 -13.90 -5.16
CA PRO A 99 -5.98 -12.55 -5.67
C PRO A 99 -4.62 -11.83 -5.64
N VAL A 100 -4.21 -11.20 -6.74
CA VAL A 100 -2.89 -10.52 -6.82
C VAL A 100 -3.06 -9.02 -7.00
N LEU A 101 -2.61 -8.25 -5.99
CA LEU A 101 -2.37 -6.81 -6.07
C LEU A 101 -0.89 -6.55 -6.41
N ALA A 102 -0.60 -6.27 -7.67
CA ALA A 102 0.78 -6.03 -8.12
C ALA A 102 1.25 -4.59 -7.83
N MET A 103 0.35 -3.62 -7.88
CA MET A 103 0.67 -2.21 -7.68
C MET A 103 -0.45 -1.51 -6.91
N LEU A 104 -0.07 -0.65 -5.98
CA LEU A 104 -0.93 0.31 -5.29
C LEU A 104 -0.15 1.62 -5.16
N SER A 105 -0.60 2.68 -5.81
CA SER A 105 0.12 3.96 -5.83
C SER A 105 -0.83 5.13 -5.78
N TYR A 106 -0.55 6.11 -4.92
CA TYR A 106 -1.34 7.34 -4.83
C TYR A 106 -0.81 8.41 -5.77
N ASN A 107 -1.70 9.02 -6.53
CA ASN A 107 -1.41 10.18 -7.36
C ASN A 107 -2.01 11.44 -6.72
N TRP A 108 -1.14 12.37 -6.32
CA TRP A 108 -1.55 13.59 -5.64
C TRP A 108 -2.26 14.60 -6.54
N LEU A 109 -2.03 14.55 -7.86
CA LEU A 109 -2.59 15.50 -8.82
C LEU A 109 -4.10 15.30 -8.98
N ASN A 110 -4.53 14.04 -9.12
CA ASN A 110 -5.95 13.69 -9.27
C ASN A 110 -6.57 13.16 -7.98
N LYS A 111 -5.79 12.95 -6.91
CA LYS A 111 -6.22 12.35 -5.64
C LYS A 111 -6.83 10.95 -5.81
N HIS A 112 -6.25 10.14 -6.69
CA HIS A 112 -6.66 8.75 -6.91
C HIS A 112 -5.58 7.76 -6.48
N LEU A 113 -6.01 6.58 -6.04
CA LEU A 113 -5.18 5.39 -6.00
C LEU A 113 -5.24 4.70 -7.35
N HIS A 114 -4.08 4.49 -7.96
CA HIS A 114 -3.90 3.66 -9.14
C HIS A 114 -3.47 2.27 -8.70
N THR A 115 -4.13 1.25 -9.22
CA THR A 115 -3.83 -0.14 -8.90
C THR A 115 -3.59 -0.96 -10.15
N TRP A 116 -2.85 -2.06 -9.96
CA TRP A 116 -2.77 -3.15 -10.91
C TRP A 116 -3.26 -4.42 -10.22
N GLU A 117 -4.47 -4.84 -10.56
CA GLU A 117 -5.20 -5.96 -9.95
C GLU A 117 -5.45 -7.01 -11.02
N HIS A 118 -4.85 -8.20 -10.93
CA HIS A 118 -5.05 -9.29 -11.90
C HIS A 118 -4.84 -8.95 -13.39
N GLY A 119 -3.95 -8.01 -13.71
CA GLY A 119 -3.77 -7.55 -15.10
C GLY A 119 -4.63 -6.35 -15.49
N PHE A 120 -5.53 -5.91 -14.61
CA PHE A 120 -6.37 -4.74 -14.83
C PHE A 120 -5.80 -3.51 -14.13
N LEU A 121 -5.73 -2.41 -14.86
CA LEU A 121 -5.40 -1.10 -14.30
C LEU A 121 -6.69 -0.43 -13.84
N ILE A 122 -6.78 -0.12 -12.56
CA ILE A 122 -7.99 0.46 -11.94
C ILE A 122 -7.60 1.73 -11.19
N GLN A 123 -8.54 2.67 -11.09
CA GLN A 123 -8.38 3.92 -10.36
C GLN A 123 -9.51 4.09 -9.33
N TYR A 124 -9.15 4.50 -8.12
CA TYR A 124 -10.11 4.75 -7.04
C TYR A 124 -9.93 6.18 -6.50
N PRO A 125 -11.01 6.96 -6.34
CA PRO A 125 -10.92 8.27 -5.70
C PRO A 125 -10.58 8.13 -4.21
N VAL A 126 -9.75 9.03 -3.69
CA VAL A 126 -9.42 9.12 -2.26
C VAL A 126 -10.16 10.31 -1.64
N HIS A 127 -10.87 10.03 -0.55
CA HIS A 127 -11.59 11.05 0.22
C HIS A 127 -10.83 11.38 1.49
N PHE A 128 -10.44 12.63 1.66
CA PHE A 128 -9.82 13.14 2.87
C PHE A 128 -10.89 13.75 3.77
N LEU A 129 -10.82 13.46 5.07
CA LEU A 129 -11.61 14.18 6.07
C LEU A 129 -11.01 15.58 6.22
N VAL A 130 -11.86 16.60 6.08
CA VAL A 130 -11.51 18.03 6.22
C VAL A 130 -12.04 18.52 7.55
#